data_AF-A0A8S3VDH6-F1
#
_entry.id   AF-A0A8S3VDH6-F1
#
_cell.length_a   1.000
_cell.length_b   1.000
_cell.length_c   1.000
_cell.angle_alpha   90.00
_cell.angle_beta   90.00
_cell.angle_gamma   90.00
#
_symmetry.space_group_name_H-M   'P 1'
#
loop_
_entity.id
_entity.type
_entity.pdbx_description
1 polymer ?
#
loop_
_entity_poly.entity_id
_entity_poly.type
_entity_poly.pdbx_seq_one_letter_code
_entity_poly.pdbx_strand_id
1 'polypeptide(L)'
;MNNSIYLEGIKSVRHARGWDRENTVPVAFISTVNGYHAYKRKPLPGRSFVMKCIPEPTNRFDRNAVKVVAPSIGDIVPDIINMETRSYPNQQYVHQILDQAIGHVPKFICNILSHSISVHRTLRRHAICVYMGEMVQDQGPKFKVIYLLEYEPNVSLLTIADHMRMTNCIASDDFYC
;
A
#
# COMPACT_ATOMS: atom_id res chain seq x y z
N MET A 1 19.73 -3.88 -2.02
CA MET A 1 18.49 -4.66 -2.29
C MET A 1 18.16 -4.49 -3.76
N ASN A 2 17.80 -5.55 -4.48
CA ASN A 2 17.53 -5.50 -5.93
C ASN A 2 16.21 -4.76 -6.19
N ASN A 3 16.28 -3.51 -6.67
CA ASN A 3 15.11 -2.74 -7.10
C ASN A 3 14.35 -3.43 -8.25
N SER A 4 14.99 -4.34 -8.99
CA SER A 4 14.40 -5.05 -10.14
C SER A 4 13.18 -5.90 -9.78
N ILE A 5 13.21 -6.62 -8.65
CA ILE A 5 12.11 -7.51 -8.23
C ILE A 5 10.85 -6.68 -7.91
N TYR A 6 11.04 -5.50 -7.32
CA TYR A 6 9.94 -4.59 -7.02
C TYR A 6 9.37 -3.97 -8.28
N LEU A 7 10.22 -3.56 -9.22
CA LEU A 7 9.80 -3.02 -10.50
C LEU A 7 9.01 -4.03 -11.32
N GLU A 8 9.41 -5.31 -11.35
CA GLU A 8 8.65 -6.39 -12.01
C GLU A 8 7.29 -6.64 -11.34
N GLY A 9 7.26 -6.68 -10.00
CA GLY A 9 6.00 -6.80 -9.25
C GLY A 9 5.05 -5.64 -9.53
N ILE A 10 5.57 -4.41 -9.59
CA ILE A 10 4.81 -3.20 -9.91
C ILE A 10 4.28 -3.27 -11.35
N LYS A 11 5.11 -3.65 -12.33
CA LYS A 11 4.69 -3.83 -13.72
C LYS A 11 3.58 -4.88 -13.86
N SER A 12 3.71 -6.01 -13.18
CA SER A 12 2.69 -7.07 -13.18
C SER A 12 1.37 -6.58 -12.58
N VAL A 13 1.43 -5.85 -11.46
CA VAL A 13 0.23 -5.26 -10.82
C VAL A 13 -0.41 -4.19 -11.71
N ARG A 14 0.38 -3.34 -12.36
CA ARG A 14 -0.10 -2.35 -13.33
C ARG A 14 -0.84 -3.02 -14.50
N HIS A 15 -0.22 -4.04 -15.09
CA HIS A 15 -0.79 -4.78 -16.21
C HIS A 15 -2.12 -5.44 -15.84
N ALA A 16 -2.17 -6.17 -14.72
CA ALA A 16 -3.37 -6.83 -14.24
C ALA A 16 -4.53 -5.86 -13.93
N ARG A 17 -4.20 -4.61 -13.59
CA ARG A 17 -5.17 -3.53 -13.31
C ARG A 17 -5.53 -2.71 -14.55
N GLY A 18 -4.85 -2.92 -15.67
CA GLY A 18 -5.02 -2.14 -16.89
C GLY A 18 -4.54 -0.70 -16.75
N TRP A 19 -3.53 -0.46 -15.90
CA TRP A 19 -2.84 0.84 -15.72
C TRP A 19 -1.72 1.08 -16.73
N ASP A 20 -1.65 0.24 -17.77
CA ASP A 20 -0.75 0.41 -18.91
C ASP A 20 -1.35 1.34 -19.98
N ARG A 21 -2.40 2.10 -19.63
CA ARG A 21 -3.05 3.04 -20.56
C ARG A 21 -2.15 4.26 -20.78
N GLU A 22 -2.17 4.78 -22.01
CA GLU A 22 -1.34 5.91 -22.46
C GLU A 22 -1.49 7.21 -21.65
N ASN A 23 -2.52 7.31 -20.79
CA ASN A 23 -2.88 8.54 -20.08
C ASN A 23 -2.86 8.37 -18.56
N THR A 24 -1.94 7.57 -18.01
CA THR A 24 -1.77 7.48 -16.55
C THR A 24 -0.31 7.32 -16.15
N VAL A 25 0.16 8.12 -15.21
CA VAL A 25 1.52 8.01 -14.67
C VAL A 25 1.48 7.30 -13.32
N PRO A 26 2.15 6.14 -13.17
CA PRO A 26 2.28 5.52 -11.87
C PRO A 26 3.30 6.27 -11.01
N VAL A 27 2.94 6.59 -9.78
CA VAL A 27 3.89 7.08 -8.78
C VAL A 27 4.06 5.99 -7.72
N ALA A 28 5.30 5.53 -7.55
CA ALA A 28 5.66 4.53 -6.56
C ALA A 28 6.59 5.12 -5.50
N PHE A 29 6.34 4.79 -4.23
CA PHE A 29 7.30 5.06 -3.17
C PHE A 29 7.28 3.96 -2.11
N ILE A 30 8.46 3.70 -1.57
CA ILE A 30 8.67 2.72 -0.51
C ILE A 30 8.45 3.41 0.82
N SER A 31 7.64 2.80 1.68
CA SER A 31 7.41 3.31 3.03
C SER A 31 6.95 2.16 3.93
N THR A 32 6.28 2.49 5.03
CA THR A 32 5.79 1.54 5.99
C THR A 32 4.28 1.60 6.16
N VAL A 33 3.70 0.56 6.76
CA VAL A 33 2.36 0.60 7.38
C VAL A 33 2.54 0.56 8.88
N ASN A 34 1.93 1.53 9.56
CA ASN A 34 1.99 1.72 11.00
C ASN A 34 0.79 1.05 11.69
N GLY A 35 0.84 0.95 13.02
CA GLY A 35 -0.32 0.54 13.82
C GLY A 35 -0.42 -0.96 14.10
N TYR A 36 0.62 -1.75 13.78
CA TYR A 36 0.66 -3.17 14.12
C TYR A 36 0.30 -3.46 15.58
N HIS A 37 0.76 -2.62 16.52
CA HIS A 37 0.45 -2.75 17.94
C HIS A 37 -1.05 -2.68 18.26
N ALA A 38 -1.82 -1.90 17.49
CA ALA A 38 -3.26 -1.76 17.67
C ALA A 38 -4.03 -2.91 17.04
N TYR A 39 -3.68 -3.29 15.81
CA TYR A 39 -4.43 -4.29 15.05
C TYR A 39 -4.04 -5.73 15.38
N LYS A 40 -2.77 -5.95 15.76
CA LYS A 40 -2.19 -7.27 16.03
C LYS A 40 -2.51 -8.30 14.93
N ARG A 41 -2.54 -7.89 13.66
CA ARG A 41 -2.65 -8.78 12.49
C ARG A 41 -1.38 -8.71 11.67
N LYS A 42 -0.86 -9.85 11.23
CA LYS A 42 0.41 -9.95 10.48
C LYS A 42 0.17 -10.65 9.14
N PRO A 43 0.46 -10.01 8.00
CA PRO A 43 0.50 -10.69 6.70
C PRO A 43 1.55 -11.80 6.68
N LEU A 44 1.39 -12.78 5.78
CA LEU A 44 2.32 -13.90 5.65
C LEU A 44 3.74 -13.41 5.31
N PRO A 45 4.77 -13.70 6.14
CA PRO A 45 6.15 -13.32 5.85
C PRO A 45 6.67 -13.95 4.55
N GLY A 46 7.56 -13.24 3.85
CA GLY A 46 8.18 -13.72 2.62
C GLY A 46 7.25 -13.82 1.40
N ARG A 47 5.99 -13.40 1.54
CA ARG A 47 5.03 -13.30 0.43
C ARG A 47 4.56 -11.86 0.26
N SER A 48 4.38 -11.47 -1.00
CA SER A 48 3.85 -10.15 -1.36
C SER A 48 2.33 -10.19 -1.48
N PHE A 49 1.66 -9.14 -1.02
CA PHE A 49 0.21 -9.00 -1.09
C PHE A 49 -0.18 -7.63 -1.59
N VAL A 50 -1.16 -7.56 -2.48
CA VAL A 50 -1.81 -6.29 -2.81
C VAL A 50 -2.88 -6.02 -1.76
N MET A 51 -2.68 -4.95 -0.99
CA MET A 51 -3.56 -4.52 0.10
C MET A 51 -4.36 -3.30 -0.33
N LYS A 52 -5.53 -3.13 0.28
CA LYS A 52 -6.46 -2.03 -0.02
C LYS A 52 -6.15 -0.83 0.87
N CYS A 53 -6.14 0.35 0.27
CA CYS A 53 -6.11 1.63 0.98
C CYS A 53 -7.52 2.21 1.03
N ILE A 54 -8.04 2.45 2.23
CA ILE A 54 -9.41 2.95 2.44
C ILE A 54 -9.36 4.24 3.27
N PRO A 55 -9.82 5.39 2.74
CA PRO A 55 -9.93 6.62 3.51
C PRO A 55 -10.88 6.47 4.71
N GLU A 56 -10.52 7.08 5.83
CA GLU A 56 -11.30 7.13 7.06
C GLU A 56 -11.60 8.60 7.45
N PRO A 57 -12.49 9.28 6.71
CA PRO A 57 -12.72 10.73 6.91
C PRO A 57 -13.31 11.07 8.29
N THR A 58 -13.90 10.08 8.97
CA THR A 58 -14.47 10.21 10.31
C THR A 58 -13.47 9.88 11.43
N ASN A 59 -12.19 9.67 11.11
CA ASN A 59 -11.18 9.39 12.12
C ASN A 59 -10.95 10.64 13.00
N ARG A 60 -11.09 10.46 14.33
CA ARG A 60 -11.02 11.54 15.32
C ARG A 60 -9.66 12.22 15.44
N PHE A 61 -8.58 11.59 14.96
CA PHE A 61 -7.21 12.09 15.11
C PHE A 61 -6.66 12.70 13.83
N ASP A 62 -7.10 12.20 12.68
CA ASP A 62 -6.65 12.66 11.36
C ASP A 62 -7.75 12.45 10.32
N ARG A 63 -8.36 13.54 9.86
CA ARG A 63 -9.40 13.52 8.81
C ARG A 63 -8.92 12.94 7.47
N ASN A 64 -7.61 12.89 7.26
CA ASN A 64 -6.99 12.31 6.07
C ASN A 64 -6.50 10.87 6.32
N ALA A 65 -6.80 10.27 7.47
CA ALA A 65 -6.36 8.93 7.78
C ALA A 65 -6.74 7.95 6.67
N VAL A 66 -5.77 7.14 6.25
CA VAL A 66 -5.99 6.04 5.29
C VAL A 66 -5.65 4.74 5.98
N LYS A 67 -6.67 3.87 6.11
CA LYS A 67 -6.52 2.53 6.66
C LYS A 67 -6.02 1.58 5.60
N VAL A 68 -5.17 0.66 6.01
CA VAL A 68 -4.68 -0.44 5.19
C VAL A 68 -5.41 -1.72 5.59
N VAL A 69 -6.05 -2.34 4.60
CA VAL A 69 -6.86 -3.54 4.76
C VAL A 69 -6.23 -4.67 3.95
N ALA A 70 -6.15 -5.85 4.55
CA ALA A 70 -5.67 -7.05 3.88
C ALA A 70 -6.48 -7.36 2.60
N PRO A 71 -5.89 -8.10 1.65
CA PRO A 71 -6.59 -8.54 0.43
C PRO A 71 -7.87 -9.32 0.75
N SER A 72 -8.77 -9.37 -0.23
CA SER A 72 -9.91 -10.29 -0.19
C SER A 72 -9.48 -11.71 -0.51
N ILE A 73 -10.32 -12.68 -0.15
CA ILE A 73 -10.10 -14.09 -0.47
C ILE A 73 -9.93 -14.35 -1.97
N GLY A 74 -10.66 -13.62 -2.83
CA GLY A 74 -10.53 -13.74 -4.29
C GLY A 74 -9.24 -13.17 -4.87
N ASP A 75 -8.50 -12.36 -4.10
CA ASP A 75 -7.22 -11.77 -4.51
C ASP A 75 -6.01 -12.60 -4.03
N ILE A 76 -6.25 -13.74 -3.36
CA ILE A 76 -5.25 -14.61 -2.75
C ILE A 76 -5.18 -15.95 -3.48
N VAL A 77 -3.96 -16.44 -3.72
CA VAL A 77 -3.75 -17.79 -4.28
C VAL A 77 -4.27 -18.84 -3.29
N PRO A 78 -5.06 -19.84 -3.71
CA PRO A 78 -5.65 -20.82 -2.80
C PRO A 78 -4.65 -21.52 -1.87
N ASP A 79 -3.45 -21.81 -2.38
CA ASP A 79 -2.40 -22.55 -1.67
C ASP A 79 -1.94 -21.90 -0.36
N ILE A 80 -2.11 -20.59 -0.23
CA ILE A 80 -1.60 -19.85 0.93
C ILE A 80 -2.68 -19.52 1.97
N ILE A 81 -3.96 -19.80 1.70
CA ILE A 81 -5.11 -19.44 2.56
C ILE A 81 -4.98 -20.06 3.96
N ASN A 82 -4.46 -21.28 4.04
CA ASN A 82 -4.28 -22.03 5.28
C ASN A 82 -2.85 -21.94 5.83
N MET A 83 -1.99 -21.10 5.26
CA MET A 83 -0.65 -20.91 5.79
C MET A 83 -0.67 -20.07 7.06
N GLU A 84 0.22 -20.41 7.99
CA GLU A 84 0.40 -19.72 9.25
C GLU A 84 1.19 -18.41 9.04
N THR A 85 0.63 -17.29 9.50
CA THR A 85 1.30 -15.97 9.49
C THR A 85 2.02 -15.66 10.80
N ARG A 86 1.63 -16.34 11.89
CA ARG A 86 2.30 -16.30 13.20
C ARG A 86 2.23 -17.65 13.87
N SER A 87 3.37 -18.06 14.44
CA SER A 87 3.50 -19.25 15.27
C SER A 87 2.87 -19.08 16.67
N TYR A 88 2.69 -20.21 17.37
CA TYR A 88 2.35 -20.27 18.79
C TYR A 88 3.21 -19.32 19.64
N PRO A 89 2.67 -18.64 20.68
CA PRO A 89 1.33 -18.78 21.29
C PRO A 89 0.20 -17.99 20.62
N ASN A 90 0.53 -17.06 19.72
CA ASN A 90 -0.45 -16.20 19.06
C ASN A 90 -0.68 -16.67 17.61
N GLN A 91 -1.08 -17.93 17.47
CA GLN A 91 -1.25 -18.56 16.17
C GLN A 91 -2.25 -17.77 15.32
N GLN A 92 -1.87 -17.49 14.07
CA GLN A 92 -2.71 -16.79 13.11
C GLN A 92 -2.49 -17.36 11.72
N TYR A 93 -3.56 -17.47 10.94
CA TYR A 93 -3.55 -17.94 9.57
C TYR A 93 -3.96 -16.84 8.59
N VAL A 94 -3.61 -17.01 7.31
CA VAL A 94 -3.92 -16.03 6.26
C VAL A 94 -5.42 -15.75 6.17
N HIS A 95 -6.27 -16.79 6.16
CA HIS A 95 -7.73 -16.61 6.07
C HIS A 95 -8.32 -15.74 7.19
N GLN A 96 -7.70 -15.71 8.37
CA GLN A 96 -8.20 -14.96 9.54
C GLN A 96 -7.97 -13.46 9.43
N ILE A 97 -7.08 -13.02 8.55
CA ILE A 97 -6.76 -11.60 8.36
C ILE A 97 -7.37 -11.01 7.09
N LEU A 98 -8.00 -11.81 6.23
CA LEU A 98 -8.58 -11.35 4.96
C LEU A 98 -9.67 -10.30 5.21
N ASP A 99 -9.66 -9.26 4.38
CA ASP A 99 -10.54 -8.08 4.51
C ASP A 99 -10.48 -7.37 5.88
N GLN A 100 -9.51 -7.71 6.74
CA GLN A 100 -9.31 -7.07 8.02
C GLN A 100 -8.35 -5.88 7.90
N ALA A 101 -8.60 -4.86 8.72
CA ALA A 101 -7.66 -3.78 8.94
C ALA A 101 -6.37 -4.30 9.58
N ILE A 102 -5.23 -3.98 9.00
CA ILE A 102 -3.92 -4.39 9.50
C ILE A 102 -3.06 -3.21 9.99
N GLY A 103 -3.45 -1.98 9.64
CA GLY A 103 -2.69 -0.79 9.98
C GLY A 103 -3.19 0.47 9.30
N HIS A 104 -2.37 1.51 9.39
CA HIS A 104 -2.58 2.80 8.76
C HIS A 104 -1.38 3.22 7.94
N VAL A 105 -1.67 4.01 6.91
CA VAL A 105 -0.67 4.75 6.18
C VAL A 105 0.02 5.76 7.11
N PRO A 106 1.33 6.00 6.99
CA PRO A 106 2.01 7.04 7.73
C PRO A 106 1.43 8.43 7.45
N LYS A 107 1.30 9.25 8.50
CA LYS A 107 0.61 10.55 8.45
C LYS A 107 1.09 11.47 7.32
N PHE A 108 2.40 11.48 7.05
CA PHE A 108 2.98 12.32 6.00
C PHE A 108 2.50 11.93 4.59
N ILE A 109 2.07 10.69 4.38
CA ILE A 109 1.56 10.18 3.10
C ILE A 109 0.02 10.22 3.05
N CYS A 110 -0.64 10.15 4.21
CA CYS A 110 -2.10 10.13 4.33
C CYS A 110 -2.77 11.22 3.49
N ASN A 111 -2.26 12.47 3.50
CA ASN A 111 -2.86 13.58 2.75
C ASN A 111 -2.83 13.36 1.24
N ILE A 112 -1.72 12.82 0.71
CA ILE A 112 -1.58 12.52 -0.72
C ILE A 112 -2.53 11.39 -1.10
N LEU A 113 -2.52 10.27 -0.36
CA LEU A 113 -3.37 9.13 -0.67
C LEU A 113 -4.85 9.43 -0.48
N SER A 114 -5.23 10.12 0.60
CA SER A 114 -6.63 10.46 0.86
C SER A 114 -7.17 11.37 -0.23
N HIS A 115 -6.39 12.35 -0.68
CA HIS A 115 -6.75 13.23 -1.79
C HIS A 115 -6.92 12.44 -3.08
N SER A 116 -5.92 11.64 -3.47
CA SER A 116 -5.98 10.85 -4.72
C SER A 116 -7.13 9.86 -4.74
N ILE A 117 -7.47 9.23 -3.61
CA ILE A 117 -8.63 8.33 -3.51
C ILE A 117 -9.95 9.13 -3.52
N SER A 118 -10.01 10.29 -2.88
CA SER A 118 -11.25 11.06 -2.68
C SER A 118 -11.68 11.88 -3.90
N VAL A 119 -10.73 12.38 -4.69
CA VAL A 119 -11.02 13.18 -5.90
C VAL A 119 -11.61 12.31 -7.00
N HIS A 120 -11.14 11.08 -7.14
CA HIS A 120 -11.53 10.18 -8.23
C HIS A 120 -12.59 9.15 -7.78
N ARG A 121 -13.68 9.59 -7.14
CA ARG A 121 -14.75 8.71 -6.61
C ARG A 121 -15.34 7.74 -7.64
N THR A 122 -15.28 8.09 -8.92
CA THR A 122 -15.80 7.32 -10.06
C THR A 122 -14.86 6.20 -10.53
N LEU A 123 -13.59 6.24 -10.16
CA LEU A 123 -12.58 5.28 -10.60
C LEU A 123 -11.96 4.64 -9.35
N ARG A 124 -12.35 3.39 -9.05
CA ARG A 124 -11.86 2.60 -7.89
C ARG A 124 -10.37 2.19 -8.00
N ARG A 125 -9.53 2.98 -8.68
CA ARG A 125 -8.25 2.53 -9.27
C ARG A 125 -7.02 3.30 -8.80
N HIS A 126 -7.11 4.30 -7.93
CA HIS A 126 -5.99 5.26 -7.85
C HIS A 126 -4.93 5.04 -6.78
N ALA A 127 -5.14 4.18 -5.77
CA ALA A 127 -4.10 3.93 -4.78
C ALA A 127 -4.16 2.49 -4.25
N ILE A 128 -3.04 1.78 -4.31
CA ILE A 128 -2.86 0.46 -3.70
C ILE A 128 -1.60 0.43 -2.85
N CYS A 129 -1.58 -0.47 -1.89
CA CYS A 129 -0.44 -0.70 -1.01
C CYS A 129 0.03 -2.14 -1.20
N VAL A 130 1.25 -2.34 -1.68
CA VAL A 130 1.84 -3.66 -1.89
C VAL A 130 2.72 -4.00 -0.71
N TYR A 131 2.35 -5.02 0.07
CA TYR A 131 3.21 -5.59 1.10
C TYR A 131 4.38 -6.35 0.48
N MET A 132 5.57 -6.14 1.03
CA MET A 132 6.82 -6.64 0.46
C MET A 132 7.32 -7.94 1.13
N GLY A 133 6.53 -8.56 2.01
CA GLY A 133 6.96 -9.77 2.72
C GLY A 133 7.82 -9.52 3.94
N GLU A 134 8.21 -8.27 4.20
CA GLU A 134 9.16 -7.87 5.24
C GLU A 134 8.50 -7.00 6.32
N MET A 135 8.83 -7.30 7.59
CA MET A 135 8.62 -6.37 8.69
C MET A 135 9.92 -5.62 9.00
N VAL A 136 9.80 -4.32 9.26
CA VAL A 136 10.88 -3.45 9.72
C VAL A 136 10.68 -3.17 11.20
N GLN A 137 11.77 -3.12 11.97
CA GLN A 137 11.75 -2.61 13.34
C GLN A 137 12.31 -1.20 13.35
N ASP A 138 11.41 -0.22 13.47
CA ASP A 138 11.77 1.20 13.57
C ASP A 138 10.72 1.90 14.43
N GLN A 139 11.07 2.21 15.69
CA GLN A 139 10.13 2.69 16.72
C GLN A 139 8.90 1.77 16.89
N GLY A 140 9.09 0.48 16.62
CA GLY A 140 8.04 -0.55 16.62
C GLY A 140 8.04 -1.41 15.34
N PRO A 141 7.30 -2.53 15.32
CA PRO A 141 7.12 -3.36 14.14
C PRO A 141 6.21 -2.63 13.13
N LYS A 142 6.74 -2.48 11.92
CA LYS A 142 6.07 -1.86 10.79
C LYS A 142 6.16 -2.79 9.57
N PHE A 143 5.20 -2.72 8.66
CA PHE A 143 5.27 -3.49 7.42
C PHE A 143 5.94 -2.68 6.34
N LYS A 144 6.93 -3.25 5.64
CA LYS A 144 7.53 -2.61 4.47
C LYS A 144 6.59 -2.74 3.29
N VAL A 145 6.28 -1.60 2.67
CA VAL A 145 5.30 -1.55 1.58
C VAL A 145 5.72 -0.61 0.47
N ILE A 146 5.14 -0.83 -0.70
CA ILE A 146 5.17 0.10 -1.83
C ILE A 146 3.77 0.65 -2.00
N TYR A 147 3.62 1.96 -1.95
CA TYR A 147 2.38 2.60 -2.37
C TYR A 147 2.47 2.88 -3.87
N LEU A 148 1.43 2.52 -4.60
CA LEU A 148 1.31 2.80 -6.02
C LEU A 148 0.10 3.67 -6.25
N LEU A 149 0.30 4.77 -6.96
CA LEU A 149 -0.71 5.77 -7.29
C LEU A 149 -0.87 5.91 -8.79
N GLU A 150 -2.10 5.99 -9.26
CA GLU A 150 -2.41 6.28 -10.67
C GLU A 150 -2.86 7.75 -10.77
N TYR A 151 -2.11 8.59 -11.51
CA TYR A 151 -2.46 9.99 -11.77
C TYR A 151 -2.83 10.24 -13.23
N GLU A 152 -3.78 11.15 -13.46
CA GLU A 152 -4.07 11.66 -14.79
C GLU A 152 -2.95 12.63 -15.26
N PRO A 153 -2.55 12.59 -16.55
CA PRO A 153 -1.40 13.32 -17.09
C PRO A 153 -1.54 14.85 -17.02
N ASN A 154 -2.76 15.35 -16.81
CA ASN A 154 -3.03 16.78 -16.66
C ASN A 154 -2.74 17.29 -15.23
N VAL A 155 -2.46 16.39 -14.28
CA VAL A 155 -1.96 16.77 -12.95
C VAL A 155 -0.44 16.94 -13.06
N SER A 156 0.03 18.17 -12.86
CA SER A 156 1.46 18.47 -12.94
C SER A 156 2.27 17.57 -12.00
N LEU A 157 3.22 16.83 -12.54
CA LEU A 157 4.19 16.04 -11.76
C LEU A 157 4.96 16.93 -10.77
N LEU A 158 5.12 18.23 -11.05
CA LEU A 158 5.65 19.20 -10.08
C LEU A 158 4.75 19.34 -8.86
N THR A 159 3.42 19.34 -9.01
CA THR A 159 2.50 19.41 -7.87
C THR A 159 2.62 18.18 -6.97
N ILE A 160 2.83 17.00 -7.57
CA ILE A 160 3.05 15.75 -6.84
C ILE A 160 4.45 15.76 -6.21
N ALA A 161 5.49 16.13 -6.96
CA ALA A 161 6.85 16.21 -6.47
C ALA A 161 7.02 17.28 -5.37
N ASP A 162 6.33 18.41 -5.45
CA ASP A 162 6.32 19.44 -4.41
C ASP A 162 5.59 18.94 -3.16
N HIS A 163 4.46 18.23 -3.31
CA HIS A 163 3.82 17.54 -2.19
C HIS A 163 4.73 16.46 -1.58
N MET A 164 5.45 15.69 -2.39
CA MET A 164 6.35 14.62 -1.93
C MET A 164 7.65 15.16 -1.29
N ARG A 165 8.21 16.26 -1.85
CA ARG A 165 9.36 16.99 -1.31
C ARG A 165 9.03 17.64 0.03
N MET A 166 7.84 18.21 0.17
CA MET A 166 7.35 18.71 1.46
C MET A 166 7.19 17.60 2.52
N THR A 167 7.09 16.32 2.12
CA THR A 167 6.87 15.19 3.02
C THR A 167 8.07 14.25 3.19
N ASN A 168 9.27 14.58 2.68
CA ASN A 168 10.47 13.72 2.70
C ASN A 168 10.24 12.33 2.08
N CYS A 169 9.40 12.24 1.04
CA CYS A 169 9.21 10.99 0.30
C CYS A 169 10.27 10.88 -0.79
N ILE A 170 11.07 9.81 -0.78
CA ILE A 170 11.97 9.48 -1.90
C ILE A 170 11.10 8.93 -3.03
N ALA A 171 10.78 9.78 -4.01
CA ALA A 171 10.47 9.30 -5.34
C ALA A 171 11.81 8.81 -5.92
N SER A 172 11.93 7.51 -6.20
CA SER A 172 13.10 7.02 -6.93
C SER A 172 12.93 7.41 -8.39
N ASP A 173 13.97 8.02 -8.96
CA ASP A 173 14.00 8.44 -10.36
C ASP A 173 13.79 7.26 -11.33
N ASP A 174 13.96 6.02 -10.86
CA ASP A 174 13.70 4.79 -11.62
C ASP A 174 12.20 4.54 -11.92
N PHE A 175 11.29 5.35 -11.37
CA PHE A 175 9.84 5.20 -11.54
C PHE A 175 9.21 6.17 -12.53
N TYR A 176 9.95 7.18 -12.98
CA TYR A 176 9.51 8.06 -14.06
C TYR A 176 10.02 7.47 -15.39
N CYS A 177 9.22 6.60 -16.00
CA CYS A 177 9.40 6.13 -17.38
C CYS A 177 8.17 6.49 -18.18
#